data_AF-A0A9P3AVB0-F1
#
_entry.id   AF-A0A9P3AVB0-F1
#
_cell.length_a   1.000
_cell.length_b   1.000
_cell.length_c   1.000
_cell.angle_alpha   90.00
_cell.angle_beta   90.00
_cell.angle_gamma   90.00
#
_symmetry.space_group_name_H-M   'P 1'
#
loop_
_entity.id
_entity.type
_entity.pdbx_description
1 polymer ?
#
loop_
_entity_poly.entity_id
_entity_poly.type
_entity_poly.pdbx_seq_one_letter_code
_entity_poly.pdbx_strand_id
1 'polypeptide(L)'
;MDGIREHLIDNGINIKNSMIKWAIDRSGKDQGFFTKSFPKLSLWEKDVKPTLKQLQDFSKKATIPFGYLFLKKPFIEKLPVPDCRTVDDKPIMRSPSPELIETVCFMQRKQDWLRSYRIENGSKPLDFAASFSKSSDVEIAKNIRKTLGLDYSWSENCGKWREALDKLNNKIEDVGIMLIFDGIVANNTKRELLVE
;
A
#
# COMPACT_ATOMS: atom_id res chain seq x y z
N MET A 1 39.05 -28.00 42.11
CA MET A 1 39.12 -26.80 41.25
C MET A 1 39.16 -27.28 39.82
N ASP A 2 38.58 -26.49 38.92
CA ASP A 2 38.25 -26.79 37.51
C ASP A 2 36.99 -27.65 37.35
N GLY A 3 35.90 -27.17 36.76
CA GLY A 3 35.61 -25.89 36.13
C GLY A 3 34.21 -26.07 35.58
N ILE A 4 33.26 -25.32 36.13
CA ILE A 4 31.86 -25.33 35.68
C ILE A 4 31.90 -24.90 34.21
N ARG A 5 31.70 -25.85 33.29
CA ARG A 5 31.36 -25.54 31.90
C ARG A 5 30.02 -24.81 31.94
N GLU A 6 30.07 -23.48 31.97
CA GLU A 6 28.94 -22.64 31.61
C GLU A 6 28.45 -23.12 30.25
N HIS A 7 27.28 -23.77 30.27
CA HIS A 7 26.47 -23.97 29.09
C HIS A 7 26.04 -22.56 28.63
N LEU A 8 26.88 -21.91 27.83
CA LEU A 8 26.47 -20.75 27.05
C LEU A 8 25.31 -21.22 26.18
N ILE A 9 24.10 -20.85 26.57
CA ILE A 9 22.91 -21.07 25.77
C ILE A 9 23.15 -20.28 24.48
N ASP A 10 23.40 -20.97 23.38
CA ASP A 10 23.40 -20.39 22.04
C ASP A 10 21.96 -19.89 21.76
N ASN A 11 21.64 -18.71 22.27
CA ASN A 11 20.35 -18.04 22.16
C ASN A 11 20.09 -17.49 20.74
N GLY A 12 20.93 -17.88 19.79
CA GLY A 12 20.87 -17.51 18.40
C GLY A 12 19.75 -18.23 17.66
N ILE A 13 18.92 -17.48 16.97
CA ILE A 13 17.81 -17.99 16.18
C ILE A 13 18.22 -18.12 14.72
N ASN A 14 17.93 -19.27 14.13
CA ASN A 14 18.16 -19.47 12.69
C ASN A 14 17.10 -18.71 11.87
N ILE A 15 17.56 -17.92 10.91
CA ILE A 15 16.72 -17.11 10.04
C ILE A 15 17.28 -17.17 8.61
N LYS A 16 16.41 -17.29 7.61
CA LYS A 16 16.85 -17.36 6.20
C LYS A 16 17.25 -15.98 5.68
N ASN A 17 18.33 -15.84 4.91
CA ASN A 17 18.70 -14.57 4.26
C ASN A 17 17.58 -14.07 3.39
N SER A 18 16.92 -14.98 2.69
CA SER A 18 15.84 -14.64 1.78
C SER A 18 14.74 -13.87 2.49
N MET A 19 14.49 -14.17 3.77
CA MET A 19 13.49 -13.47 4.59
C MET A 19 14.00 -12.12 5.09
N ILE A 20 15.29 -12.01 5.44
CA ILE A 20 15.91 -10.74 5.79
C ILE A 20 15.91 -9.78 4.59
N LYS A 21 16.39 -10.24 3.43
CA LYS A 21 16.40 -9.45 2.18
C LYS A 21 14.99 -9.00 1.79
N TRP A 22 14.04 -9.94 1.78
CA TRP A 22 12.65 -9.61 1.51
C TRP A 22 12.08 -8.56 2.48
N ALA A 23 12.37 -8.66 3.77
CA ALA A 23 11.89 -7.68 4.76
C ALA A 23 12.46 -6.28 4.51
N ILE A 24 13.73 -6.20 4.09
CA ILE A 24 14.38 -4.94 3.73
C ILE A 24 13.74 -4.36 2.47
N ASP A 25 13.66 -5.17 1.40
CA ASP A 25 13.05 -4.75 0.13
C ASP A 25 11.60 -4.29 0.33
N ARG A 26 10.81 -5.03 1.11
CA ARG A 26 9.42 -4.69 1.44
C ARG A 26 9.28 -3.39 2.22
N SER A 27 10.27 -3.04 3.03
CA SER A 27 10.23 -1.80 3.82
C SER A 27 10.42 -0.54 2.97
N GLY A 28 10.89 -0.67 1.72
CA GLY A 28 11.25 0.45 0.85
C GLY A 28 12.50 1.23 1.29
N LYS A 29 13.19 0.77 2.34
CA LYS A 29 14.38 1.43 2.90
C LYS A 29 15.66 0.79 2.40
N ASP A 30 16.72 1.57 2.31
CA ASP A 30 18.02 1.08 1.85
C ASP A 30 18.70 0.14 2.86
N GLN A 31 19.59 -0.72 2.39
CA GLN A 31 20.36 -1.65 3.23
C GLN A 31 21.19 -0.91 4.32
N GLY A 32 21.68 0.28 4.02
CA GLY A 32 22.45 1.12 4.94
C GLY A 32 21.62 1.62 6.14
N PHE A 33 20.33 1.89 5.93
CA PHE A 33 19.37 2.23 6.99
C PHE A 33 19.32 1.16 8.09
N PHE A 34 19.35 -0.12 7.69
CA PHE A 34 19.35 -1.25 8.63
C PHE A 34 20.73 -1.52 9.22
N THR A 35 21.80 -1.42 8.42
CA THR A 35 23.17 -1.71 8.85
C THR A 35 23.63 -0.80 10.00
N LYS A 36 23.14 0.45 10.07
CA LYS A 36 23.39 1.36 11.20
C LYS A 36 22.90 0.81 12.54
N SER A 37 21.76 0.12 12.58
CA SER A 37 21.19 -0.46 13.81
C SER A 37 21.54 -1.93 13.99
N PHE A 38 21.86 -2.61 12.91
CA PHE A 38 22.22 -4.02 12.90
C PHE A 38 23.55 -4.20 12.13
N PRO A 39 24.71 -3.84 12.71
CA PRO A 39 25.99 -3.89 12.00
C PRO A 39 26.37 -5.29 11.51
N LYS A 40 25.87 -6.33 12.18
CA LYS A 40 26.10 -7.74 11.84
C LYS A 40 25.02 -8.33 10.92
N LEU A 41 24.12 -7.52 10.36
CA LEU A 41 22.99 -7.99 9.55
C LEU A 41 23.42 -8.84 8.35
N SER A 42 24.55 -8.50 7.71
CA SER A 42 25.12 -9.27 6.59
C SER A 42 25.71 -10.62 7.01
N LEU A 43 26.05 -10.77 8.30
CA LEU A 43 26.57 -12.00 8.90
C LEU A 43 25.46 -12.90 9.45
N TRP A 44 24.23 -12.38 9.55
CA TRP A 44 23.08 -13.19 9.95
C TRP A 44 22.89 -14.34 8.97
N GLU A 45 22.56 -15.52 9.50
CA GLU A 45 22.48 -16.82 8.80
C GLU A 45 23.83 -17.48 8.46
N LYS A 46 24.87 -16.70 8.11
CA LYS A 46 26.17 -17.24 7.71
C LYS A 46 27.04 -17.58 8.91
N ASP A 47 27.43 -16.55 9.65
CA ASP A 47 28.49 -16.63 10.66
C ASP A 47 27.96 -16.30 12.07
N VAL A 48 26.86 -15.56 12.15
CA VAL A 48 26.28 -15.09 13.41
C VAL A 48 24.79 -15.37 13.41
N LYS A 49 24.28 -16.00 14.47
CA LYS A 49 22.84 -16.13 14.67
C LYS A 49 22.31 -14.94 15.48
N PRO A 50 21.32 -14.18 14.97
CA PRO A 50 20.72 -13.10 15.73
C PRO A 50 19.95 -13.60 16.94
N THR A 51 19.87 -12.78 17.99
CA THR A 51 19.02 -13.07 19.14
C THR A 51 17.55 -12.79 18.83
N LEU A 52 16.64 -13.35 19.64
CA LEU A 52 15.20 -13.08 19.54
C LEU A 52 14.90 -11.58 19.56
N LYS A 53 15.55 -10.84 20.46
CA LYS A 53 15.36 -9.40 20.61
C LYS A 53 15.81 -8.64 19.36
N GLN A 54 16.95 -9.01 18.78
CA GLN A 54 17.43 -8.42 17.54
C GLN A 54 16.45 -8.63 16.38
N LEU A 55 15.87 -9.83 16.27
CA LEU A 55 14.88 -10.12 15.24
C LEU A 55 13.56 -9.36 15.47
N GLN A 56 13.13 -9.19 16.72
CA GLN A 56 11.96 -8.36 17.06
C GLN A 56 12.18 -6.88 16.74
N ASP A 57 13.34 -6.34 17.08
CA ASP A 57 13.69 -4.96 16.78
C ASP A 57 13.82 -4.74 15.25
N PHE A 58 14.40 -5.72 14.56
CA PHE A 58 14.49 -5.73 13.10
C PHE A 58 13.10 -5.74 12.45
N SER A 59 12.19 -6.62 12.88
CA SER A 59 10.84 -6.72 12.29
C SER A 59 10.04 -5.43 12.48
N LYS A 60 10.15 -4.78 13.65
CA LYS A 60 9.55 -3.45 13.89
C LYS A 60 10.11 -2.40 12.95
N LYS A 61 11.44 -2.38 12.76
CA LYS A 61 12.11 -1.39 11.91
C LYS A 61 11.83 -1.59 10.42
N ALA A 62 11.62 -2.83 10.00
CA ALA A 62 11.19 -3.22 8.67
C ALA A 62 9.65 -3.13 8.46
N THR A 63 8.89 -2.74 9.48
CA THR A 63 7.42 -2.64 9.44
C THR A 63 6.75 -3.96 9.02
N ILE A 64 7.23 -5.09 9.55
CA ILE A 64 6.61 -6.40 9.31
C ILE A 64 6.21 -7.09 10.63
N PRO A 65 5.14 -7.90 10.64
CA PRO A 65 4.86 -8.79 11.75
C PRO A 65 6.06 -9.69 12.05
N PHE A 66 6.44 -9.80 13.32
CA PHE A 66 7.60 -10.59 13.75
C PHE A 66 7.56 -12.04 13.22
N GLY A 67 6.37 -12.66 13.25
CA GLY A 67 6.18 -14.04 12.76
C GLY A 67 6.49 -14.21 11.27
N TYR A 68 6.46 -13.15 10.46
CA TYR A 68 6.72 -13.23 9.03
C TYR A 68 8.15 -13.64 8.73
N LEU A 69 9.11 -13.34 9.61
CA LEU A 69 10.50 -13.76 9.47
C LEU A 69 10.64 -15.30 9.39
N PHE A 70 9.73 -16.03 10.03
CA PHE A 70 9.80 -17.49 10.14
C PHE A 70 8.99 -18.23 9.06
N LEU A 71 8.42 -17.51 8.10
CA LEU A 71 7.71 -18.11 6.98
C LEU A 71 8.67 -18.88 6.08
N LYS A 72 8.16 -19.95 5.44
CA LYS A 72 8.97 -20.75 4.51
C LYS A 72 9.43 -19.94 3.30
N LYS A 73 8.60 -18.99 2.86
CA LYS A 73 8.79 -18.09 1.72
C LYS A 73 8.22 -16.70 2.05
N PRO A 74 8.69 -15.63 1.39
CA PRO A 74 8.11 -14.31 1.44
C PRO A 74 6.59 -14.31 1.30
N PHE A 75 5.91 -13.50 2.11
CA PHE A 75 4.48 -13.25 1.96
C PHE A 75 4.28 -12.15 0.92
N ILE A 76 3.45 -12.44 -0.09
CA ILE A 76 3.12 -11.49 -1.16
C ILE A 76 1.72 -10.95 -0.87
N GLU A 77 1.67 -9.74 -0.33
CA GLU A 77 0.41 -9.02 -0.13
C GLU A 77 -0.02 -8.35 -1.43
N LYS A 78 -1.30 -8.50 -1.77
CA LYS A 78 -1.92 -7.86 -2.93
C LYS A 78 -2.79 -6.71 -2.46
N LEU A 79 -2.94 -5.69 -3.28
CA LEU A 79 -3.94 -4.66 -3.03
C LEU A 79 -5.35 -5.29 -3.11
N PRO A 80 -6.28 -4.87 -2.24
CA PRO A 80 -7.66 -5.35 -2.25
C PRO A 80 -8.50 -4.72 -3.38
N VAL A 81 -7.88 -3.89 -4.22
CA VAL A 81 -8.46 -3.25 -5.41
C VAL A 81 -7.50 -3.39 -6.59
N PRO A 82 -7.97 -3.26 -7.84
CA PRO A 82 -7.10 -3.18 -9.01
C PRO A 82 -6.05 -2.08 -8.85
N ASP A 83 -4.80 -2.39 -9.21
CA ASP A 83 -3.68 -1.46 -9.10
C ASP A 83 -3.53 -0.67 -10.40
N CYS A 84 -4.09 0.53 -10.44
CA CYS A 84 -4.08 1.41 -11.61
C CYS A 84 -2.89 2.40 -11.61
N ARG A 85 -1.81 2.11 -10.87
CA ARG A 85 -0.61 2.98 -10.81
C ARG A 85 0.36 2.79 -11.99
N THR A 86 -0.03 2.04 -13.02
CA THR A 86 0.80 1.79 -14.19
C THR A 86 0.90 3.05 -15.06
N VAL A 87 2.12 3.43 -15.44
CA VAL A 87 2.40 4.45 -16.46
C VAL A 87 2.79 3.73 -17.76
N ASP A 88 2.18 4.12 -18.89
CA ASP A 88 2.39 3.50 -20.22
C ASP A 88 2.13 1.99 -20.26
N ASP A 89 1.16 1.48 -19.47
CA ASP A 89 0.87 0.05 -19.33
C ASP A 89 2.06 -0.82 -18.92
N LYS A 90 3.11 -0.21 -18.34
CA LYS A 90 4.28 -0.93 -17.84
C LYS A 90 3.89 -1.74 -16.60
N PRO A 91 4.35 -3.00 -16.49
CA PRO A 91 4.04 -3.81 -15.33
C PRO A 91 4.67 -3.24 -14.06
N ILE A 92 3.91 -3.25 -12.97
CA ILE A 92 4.38 -2.81 -11.65
C ILE A 92 5.48 -3.77 -11.19
N MET A 93 6.71 -3.26 -11.12
CA MET A 93 7.90 -4.08 -10.81
C MET A 93 8.06 -4.40 -9.32
N ARG A 94 7.45 -3.60 -8.44
CA ARG A 94 7.57 -3.75 -6.98
C ARG A 94 6.24 -4.16 -6.36
N SER A 95 6.30 -4.99 -5.32
CA SER A 95 5.12 -5.25 -4.50
C SER A 95 4.66 -3.96 -3.82
N PRO A 96 3.35 -3.77 -3.58
CA PRO A 96 2.84 -2.60 -2.87
C PRO A 96 3.49 -2.49 -1.48
N SER A 97 3.85 -1.27 -1.09
CA SER A 97 4.42 -0.98 0.23
C SER A 97 3.38 -1.28 1.33
N PRO A 98 3.82 -1.66 2.55
CA PRO A 98 2.91 -1.79 3.69
C PRO A 98 2.06 -0.53 3.92
N GLU A 99 2.66 0.65 3.75
CA GLU A 99 2.03 1.96 3.81
C GLU A 99 0.89 2.11 2.80
N LEU A 100 1.11 1.72 1.54
CA LEU A 100 0.07 1.77 0.51
C LEU A 100 -1.07 0.79 0.81
N ILE A 101 -0.74 -0.43 1.22
CA ILE A 101 -1.75 -1.43 1.59
C ILE A 101 -2.62 -0.92 2.74
N GLU A 102 -1.99 -0.37 3.77
CA GLU A 102 -2.68 0.22 4.93
C GLU A 102 -3.62 1.36 4.51
N THR A 103 -3.13 2.29 3.69
CA THR A 103 -3.93 3.42 3.17
C THR A 103 -5.12 2.92 2.37
N VAL A 104 -4.94 1.99 1.43
CA VAL A 104 -6.04 1.44 0.62
C VAL A 104 -7.07 0.72 1.50
N CYS A 105 -6.63 -0.09 2.47
CA CYS A 105 -7.54 -0.75 3.41
C CYS A 105 -8.32 0.26 4.25
N PHE A 106 -7.68 1.36 4.66
CA PHE A 106 -8.35 2.42 5.41
C PHE A 106 -9.40 3.15 4.55
N MET A 107 -9.10 3.42 3.28
CA MET A 107 -10.07 4.04 2.36
C MET A 107 -11.24 3.13 2.05
N GLN A 108 -11.03 1.83 1.91
CA GLN A 108 -12.13 0.86 1.78
C GLN A 108 -13.06 0.90 2.99
N ARG A 109 -12.52 0.97 4.22
CA ARG A 109 -13.34 1.11 5.42
C ARG A 109 -14.15 2.40 5.43
N LYS A 110 -13.58 3.53 4.99
CA LYS A 110 -14.33 4.79 4.84
C LYS A 110 -15.44 4.67 3.80
N GLN A 111 -15.15 4.04 2.66
CA GLN A 111 -16.12 3.79 1.60
C GLN A 111 -17.27 2.91 2.11
N ASP A 112 -16.97 1.82 2.81
CA ASP A 112 -17.96 0.91 3.39
C ASP A 112 -18.86 1.62 4.40
N TRP A 113 -18.26 2.45 5.27
CA TRP A 113 -19.02 3.27 6.20
C TRP A 113 -19.95 4.25 5.48
N LEU A 114 -19.45 4.99 4.49
CA LEU A 114 -20.24 5.95 3.72
C LEU A 114 -21.37 5.26 2.95
N ARG A 115 -21.11 4.07 2.41
CA ARG A 115 -22.11 3.25 1.73
C ARG A 115 -23.24 2.85 2.69
N SER A 116 -22.90 2.31 3.87
CA SER A 116 -23.89 1.92 4.87
C SER A 116 -24.72 3.11 5.32
N TYR A 117 -24.07 4.24 5.62
CA TYR A 117 -24.75 5.48 5.98
C TYR A 117 -25.73 5.94 4.88
N ARG A 118 -25.34 5.91 3.61
CA ARG A 118 -26.23 6.27 2.49
C ARG A 118 -27.43 5.33 2.35
N ILE A 119 -27.21 4.03 2.50
CA ILE A 119 -28.27 3.01 2.44
C ILE A 119 -29.27 3.22 3.58
N GLU A 120 -28.79 3.44 4.81
CA GLU A 120 -29.64 3.73 5.98
C GLU A 120 -30.49 4.99 5.80
N ASN A 121 -29.97 5.98 5.08
CA ASN A 121 -30.68 7.21 4.72
C ASN A 121 -31.51 7.11 3.42
N GLY A 122 -31.74 5.89 2.90
CA GLY A 122 -32.64 5.66 1.77
C GLY A 122 -32.06 5.96 0.39
N SER A 123 -30.74 6.08 0.26
CA SER A 123 -30.09 6.26 -1.05
C SER A 123 -30.27 5.02 -1.92
N LYS A 124 -30.50 5.24 -3.22
CA LYS A 124 -30.58 4.17 -4.21
C LYS A 124 -29.18 3.75 -4.70
N PRO A 125 -29.03 2.53 -5.24
CA PRO A 125 -27.83 2.12 -5.95
C PRO A 125 -27.48 3.10 -7.09
N LEU A 126 -26.18 3.20 -7.40
CA LEU A 126 -25.70 4.02 -8.51
C LEU A 126 -25.85 3.22 -9.81
N ASP A 127 -26.70 3.70 -10.73
CA ASP A 127 -27.07 2.98 -11.96
C ASP A 127 -25.89 2.73 -12.91
N PHE A 128 -24.84 3.55 -12.83
CA PHE A 128 -23.67 3.43 -13.69
C PHE A 128 -22.64 2.40 -13.17
N ALA A 129 -22.69 2.02 -11.88
CA ALA A 129 -21.72 1.10 -11.30
C ALA A 129 -21.90 -0.31 -11.88
N ALA A 130 -20.82 -0.87 -12.45
CA ALA A 130 -20.82 -2.17 -13.12
C ALA A 130 -21.85 -2.32 -14.27
N SER A 131 -22.20 -1.22 -14.93
CA SER A 131 -23.20 -1.19 -16.01
C SER A 131 -22.68 -1.68 -17.37
N PHE A 132 -21.37 -1.91 -17.52
CA PHE A 132 -20.71 -2.30 -18.77
C PHE A 132 -20.10 -3.70 -18.69
N SER A 133 -20.27 -4.49 -19.76
CA SER A 133 -19.66 -5.83 -19.89
C SER A 133 -19.00 -6.10 -21.25
N LYS A 134 -19.53 -5.52 -22.34
CA LYS A 134 -19.03 -5.69 -23.72
C LYS A 134 -19.29 -4.43 -24.56
N SER A 135 -18.69 -3.31 -24.18
CA SER A 135 -18.82 -2.04 -24.91
C SER A 135 -17.47 -1.58 -25.41
N SER A 136 -17.47 -0.79 -26.47
CA SER A 136 -16.23 -0.15 -26.95
C SER A 136 -15.77 0.94 -25.99
N ASP A 137 -14.47 1.22 -25.95
CA ASP A 137 -13.89 2.28 -25.11
C ASP A 137 -14.53 3.65 -25.41
N VAL A 138 -14.88 3.89 -26.67
CA VAL A 138 -15.55 5.12 -27.13
C VAL A 138 -16.94 5.27 -26.52
N GLU A 139 -17.71 4.19 -26.44
CA GLU A 139 -19.05 4.20 -25.83
C GLU A 139 -18.96 4.40 -24.32
N ILE A 140 -18.01 3.73 -23.67
CA ILE A 140 -17.76 3.88 -22.23
C ILE A 140 -17.39 5.34 -21.92
N ALA A 141 -16.45 5.93 -22.67
CA ALA A 141 -16.06 7.33 -22.48
C ALA A 141 -17.20 8.33 -22.73
N LYS A 142 -18.08 8.05 -23.71
CA LYS A 142 -19.30 8.86 -23.92
C LYS A 142 -20.25 8.76 -22.73
N ASN A 143 -20.43 7.56 -22.16
CA ASN A 143 -21.30 7.37 -21.01
C ASN A 143 -20.75 8.01 -19.74
N ILE A 144 -19.44 7.89 -19.47
CA ILE A 144 -18.79 8.56 -18.34
C ILE A 144 -19.05 10.08 -18.41
N ARG A 145 -18.85 10.70 -19.57
CA ARG A 145 -19.13 12.14 -19.75
C ARG A 145 -20.60 12.50 -19.53
N LYS A 146 -21.51 11.68 -20.06
CA LYS A 146 -22.95 11.86 -19.86
C LYS A 146 -23.32 11.78 -18.37
N THR A 147 -22.79 10.78 -17.66
CA THR A 147 -23.01 10.55 -16.23
C THR A 147 -22.51 11.73 -15.41
N LEU A 148 -21.31 12.24 -15.72
CA LEU A 148 -20.72 13.40 -15.06
C LEU A 148 -21.35 14.74 -15.48
N GLY A 149 -22.26 14.75 -16.46
CA GLY A 149 -22.84 15.98 -17.01
C GLY A 149 -21.80 16.92 -17.62
N LEU A 150 -20.77 16.36 -18.26
CA LEU A 150 -19.68 17.11 -18.92
C LEU A 150 -19.89 17.16 -20.44
N ASP A 151 -19.78 18.34 -21.02
CA ASP A 151 -19.76 18.54 -22.48
C ASP A 151 -18.40 18.10 -23.09
N TYR A 152 -18.23 18.17 -24.41
CA TYR A 152 -16.97 17.75 -25.05
C TYR A 152 -15.78 18.69 -24.76
N SER A 153 -16.07 19.98 -24.58
CA SER A 153 -15.12 21.10 -24.44
C SER A 153 -15.09 21.65 -23.01
N TRP A 154 -15.54 20.87 -22.02
CA TRP A 154 -15.85 21.37 -20.68
C TRP A 154 -14.64 21.99 -19.99
N SER A 155 -13.44 21.51 -20.34
CA SER A 155 -12.13 21.94 -19.84
C SER A 155 -11.55 23.13 -20.61
N GLU A 156 -11.98 23.36 -21.86
CA GLU A 156 -11.57 24.54 -22.64
C GLU A 156 -12.12 25.83 -22.01
N ASN A 157 -13.24 25.71 -21.30
CA ASN A 157 -13.85 26.78 -20.53
C ASN A 157 -13.13 27.06 -19.20
N CYS A 158 -12.08 26.32 -18.85
CA CYS A 158 -11.28 26.54 -17.64
C CYS A 158 -10.00 27.29 -17.99
N GLY A 159 -9.73 28.41 -17.32
CA GLY A 159 -8.57 29.25 -17.62
C GLY A 159 -7.25 28.63 -17.15
N LYS A 160 -7.29 27.73 -16.17
CA LYS A 160 -6.13 27.04 -15.60
C LYS A 160 -6.40 25.55 -15.43
N TRP A 161 -5.35 24.74 -15.55
CA TRP A 161 -5.43 23.28 -15.37
C TRP A 161 -6.03 22.87 -14.01
N ARG A 162 -5.70 23.62 -12.95
CA ARG A 162 -6.18 23.33 -11.59
C ARG A 162 -7.69 23.53 -11.47
N GLU A 163 -8.23 24.56 -12.12
CA GLU A 163 -9.68 24.82 -12.17
C GLU A 163 -10.41 23.70 -12.91
N ALA A 164 -9.80 23.17 -13.99
CA ALA A 164 -10.35 22.02 -14.69
C ALA A 164 -10.36 20.76 -13.81
N LEU A 165 -9.28 20.50 -13.06
CA LEU A 165 -9.21 19.37 -12.14
C LEU A 165 -10.26 19.49 -11.02
N ASP A 166 -10.38 20.67 -10.40
CA ASP A 166 -11.36 20.91 -9.33
C ASP A 166 -12.80 20.74 -9.86
N LYS A 167 -13.09 21.25 -11.06
CA LYS A 167 -14.39 21.06 -11.73
C LYS A 167 -14.67 19.57 -11.98
N LEU A 168 -13.68 18.81 -12.45
CA LEU A 168 -13.83 17.37 -12.67
C LEU A 168 -14.09 16.62 -11.36
N ASN A 169 -13.33 16.94 -10.30
CA ASN A 169 -13.50 16.34 -8.98
C ASN A 169 -14.91 16.57 -8.45
N ASN A 170 -15.41 17.82 -8.52
CA ASN A 170 -16.77 18.15 -8.10
C ASN A 170 -17.81 17.35 -8.89
N LYS A 171 -17.67 17.23 -10.21
CA LYS A 171 -18.61 16.44 -11.04
C LYS A 171 -18.60 14.96 -10.68
N ILE A 172 -17.45 14.40 -10.33
CA ILE A 172 -17.32 13.02 -9.88
C ILE A 172 -17.98 12.83 -8.51
N GLU A 173 -17.79 13.77 -7.59
CA GLU A 173 -18.41 13.73 -6.26
C GLU A 173 -19.94 13.90 -6.31
N ASP A 174 -20.44 14.79 -7.19
CA ASP A 174 -21.88 15.05 -7.40
C ASP A 174 -22.65 13.79 -7.80
N VAL A 175 -22.02 12.88 -8.57
CA VAL A 175 -22.63 11.60 -8.98
C VAL A 175 -22.51 10.51 -7.91
N GLY A 176 -21.97 10.85 -6.75
CA GLY A 176 -21.88 9.96 -5.59
C GLY A 176 -20.59 9.14 -5.51
N ILE A 177 -19.55 9.45 -6.30
CA ILE A 177 -18.24 8.81 -6.19
C ILE A 177 -17.41 9.55 -5.12
N MET A 178 -16.75 8.82 -4.23
CA MET A 178 -15.86 9.41 -3.23
C MET A 178 -14.45 9.53 -3.82
N LEU A 179 -13.93 10.76 -3.90
CA LEU A 179 -12.53 11.01 -4.25
C LEU A 179 -11.70 11.23 -2.98
N ILE A 180 -10.49 10.69 -2.98
CA ILE A 180 -9.57 10.78 -1.85
C ILE A 180 -8.18 11.08 -2.40
N PHE A 181 -7.56 12.11 -1.86
CA PHE A 181 -6.19 12.51 -2.17
C PHE A 181 -5.38 12.50 -0.89
N ASP A 182 -4.51 11.50 -0.73
CA ASP A 182 -3.65 11.37 0.45
C ASP A 182 -2.18 11.28 0.03
N GLY A 183 -1.34 12.11 0.64
CA GLY A 183 0.13 12.05 0.52
C GLY A 183 0.84 11.46 1.73
N ILE A 184 0.09 11.13 2.79
CA ILE A 184 0.60 10.62 4.06
C ILE A 184 -0.21 9.39 4.49
N VAL A 185 0.41 8.53 5.28
CA VAL A 185 -0.26 7.33 5.80
C VAL A 185 -1.07 7.71 7.04
N ALA A 186 -2.40 7.60 6.91
CA ALA A 186 -3.36 8.00 7.95
C ALA A 186 -3.10 9.44 8.44
N ASN A 187 -2.95 9.65 9.75
CA ASN A 187 -2.67 10.96 10.34
C ASN A 187 -1.19 11.13 10.76
N ASN A 188 -0.29 10.28 10.27
CA ASN A 188 1.10 10.30 10.70
C ASN A 188 1.99 11.03 9.67
N THR A 189 2.30 12.30 9.95
CA THR A 189 3.16 13.14 9.10
C THR A 189 4.61 12.65 8.99
N LYS A 190 5.03 11.66 9.79
CA LYS A 190 6.34 11.02 9.71
C LYS A 190 6.35 9.73 8.88
N ARG A 191 5.19 9.29 8.39
CA ARG A 191 5.04 8.12 7.50
C ARG A 191 4.57 8.59 6.14
N GLU A 192 5.53 8.84 5.26
CA GLU A 192 5.27 9.17 3.87
C GLU A 192 4.64 7.97 3.14
N LEU A 193 3.70 8.27 2.24
CA LEU A 193 3.10 7.27 1.39
C LEU A 193 4.04 6.98 0.21
N LEU A 194 4.79 5.88 0.29
CA LEU A 194 5.64 5.43 -0.82
C LEU A 194 4.77 4.75 -1.87
N VAL A 195 4.61 5.44 -3.00
CA VAL A 195 3.82 4.99 -4.14
C VAL A 195 4.66 4.33 -5.24
N GLU A 196 6.00 4.42 -5.17
CA GLU A 196 6.99 3.78 -6.07
C GLU A 196 8.33 3.45 -5.36
#